data_AF-A0AAV2A8S5-F1
#
_entry.id   AF-A0AAV2A8S5-F1
#
_cell.length_a   1.000
_cell.length_b   1.000
_cell.length_c   1.000
_cell.angle_alpha   90.00
_cell.angle_beta   90.00
_cell.angle_gamma   90.00
#
_symmetry.space_group_name_H-M   'P 1'
#
loop_
_entity.id
_entity.type
_entity.pdbx_description
1 polymer ?
#
loop_
_entity_poly.entity_id
_entity_poly.type
_entity_poly.pdbx_seq_one_letter_code
_entity_poly.pdbx_strand_id
1 'polypeptide(L)'
;MNNQVDTSDDSCKSPTGLRNKNLDERFLEAESNPNISELELFGIRRKRVEAENARRRALINKAITDKKMQTQAEAIKLAKITQELNRLDSILSADVSILRDYIEQASMEFSKAEKRYLKAEKEFIEAKFDLYEKMQRKEQLTEHLCAIIEQNENRKADKLVELMKQLEMEAIIEDYDINNSQPVLSKFCLLNDETYHCCQTLKPSQKTPSTDLKQEQEAVPQTPEEINSPEDSMKTENCCTDQSP
;
A
#
# COMPACT_ATOMS: atom_id res chain seq x y z
N MET A 1 3.01 -2.95 -44.42
CA MET A 1 3.86 -3.71 -45.36
C MET A 1 3.10 -4.96 -45.75
N ASN A 2 2.71 -5.01 -47.02
CA ASN A 2 2.06 -6.15 -47.68
C ASN A 2 2.82 -7.45 -47.40
N ASN A 3 2.10 -8.54 -47.18
CA ASN A 3 2.56 -9.85 -47.64
C ASN A 3 1.36 -10.60 -48.21
N GLN A 4 1.26 -10.42 -49.51
CA GLN A 4 0.48 -11.12 -50.50
C GLN A 4 0.92 -12.60 -50.46
N VAL A 5 0.02 -13.49 -50.06
CA VAL A 5 0.25 -14.93 -50.19
C VAL A 5 -0.17 -15.29 -51.60
N ASP A 6 0.81 -15.31 -52.50
CA ASP A 6 0.69 -15.91 -53.83
C ASP A 6 0.33 -17.39 -53.65
N THR A 7 -0.94 -17.72 -53.84
CA THR A 7 -1.39 -19.07 -54.14
C THR A 7 -1.32 -19.24 -55.65
N SER A 8 -0.13 -19.57 -56.16
CA SER A 8 0.07 -19.98 -57.54
C SER A 8 0.92 -21.24 -57.56
N ASP A 9 0.35 -22.25 -58.21
CA ASP A 9 0.98 -23.41 -58.84
C ASP A 9 2.00 -24.23 -58.04
N ASP A 10 1.66 -25.49 -57.78
CA ASP A 10 2.25 -26.51 -58.65
C ASP A 10 1.46 -27.82 -58.63
N SER A 11 0.84 -28.12 -59.76
CA SER A 11 0.28 -29.43 -60.11
C SER A 11 1.43 -30.43 -60.24
N CYS A 12 1.96 -30.91 -59.12
CA CYS A 12 2.94 -31.99 -59.13
C CYS A 12 2.22 -33.35 -59.18
N LYS A 13 1.51 -33.63 -60.29
CA LYS A 13 1.25 -35.02 -60.71
C LYS A 13 2.61 -35.60 -61.12
N SER A 14 3.33 -36.14 -60.14
CA SER A 14 4.67 -36.68 -60.35
C SER A 14 4.64 -37.78 -61.44
N PRO A 15 5.46 -37.69 -62.52
CA PRO A 15 5.54 -38.66 -63.62
C PRO A 15 5.90 -40.10 -63.20
N THR A 16 6.24 -40.29 -61.94
CA THR A 16 6.76 -41.52 -61.32
C THR A 16 5.75 -42.66 -61.29
N GLY A 17 4.44 -42.36 -61.25
CA GLY A 17 3.39 -43.39 -61.21
C GLY A 17 3.29 -44.23 -62.49
N LEU A 18 3.56 -43.62 -63.66
CA LEU A 18 3.53 -44.32 -64.95
C LEU A 18 4.82 -45.12 -65.20
N ARG A 19 5.96 -44.58 -64.76
CA ARG A 19 7.27 -45.23 -64.88
C ARG A 19 7.39 -46.51 -64.02
N ASN A 20 6.70 -46.56 -62.89
CA ASN A 20 6.72 -47.74 -62.01
C ASN A 20 5.81 -48.86 -62.50
N LYS A 21 4.62 -48.55 -63.03
CA LYS A 21 3.78 -49.55 -63.70
C LYS A 21 4.52 -50.25 -64.83
N ASN A 22 5.34 -49.50 -65.57
CA ASN A 22 6.19 -50.05 -66.62
C ASN A 22 7.30 -50.98 -66.08
N LEU A 23 7.86 -50.71 -64.89
CA LEU A 23 8.84 -51.60 -64.23
C LEU A 23 8.16 -52.84 -63.62
N ASP A 24 6.90 -52.72 -63.20
CA ASP A 24 6.10 -53.82 -62.70
C ASP A 24 5.66 -54.76 -63.83
N GLU A 25 5.14 -54.22 -64.92
CA GLU A 25 4.81 -54.93 -66.16
C GLU A 25 6.05 -55.62 -66.76
N ARG A 26 7.19 -54.90 -66.89
CA ARG A 26 8.43 -55.49 -67.42
C ARG A 26 8.96 -56.69 -66.64
N PHE A 27 8.77 -56.72 -65.32
CA PHE A 27 9.19 -57.87 -64.53
C PHE A 27 8.20 -59.03 -64.63
N LEU A 28 6.90 -58.77 -64.70
CA LEU A 28 5.88 -59.80 -64.92
C LEU A 28 6.06 -60.48 -66.30
N GLU A 29 6.39 -59.70 -67.33
CA GLU A 29 6.74 -60.18 -68.67
C GLU A 29 8.05 -60.97 -68.65
N ALA A 30 9.06 -60.53 -67.89
CA ALA A 30 10.35 -61.19 -67.80
C ALA A 30 10.33 -62.50 -66.99
N GLU A 31 9.47 -62.59 -65.98
CA GLU A 31 9.29 -63.78 -65.14
C GLU A 31 8.55 -64.90 -65.90
N SER A 32 7.73 -64.55 -66.89
CA SER A 32 6.94 -65.49 -67.70
C SER A 32 7.67 -66.01 -68.95
N ASN A 33 8.84 -65.45 -69.28
CA ASN A 33 9.58 -65.80 -70.50
C ASN A 33 10.68 -66.84 -70.21
N PRO A 34 10.60 -68.07 -70.75
CA PRO A 34 11.54 -69.15 -70.47
C PRO A 34 12.95 -68.96 -71.06
N ASN A 35 13.16 -67.93 -71.88
CA ASN A 35 14.47 -67.62 -72.48
C ASN A 35 15.28 -66.55 -71.73
N ILE A 36 14.77 -66.02 -70.60
CA ILE A 36 15.46 -64.98 -69.84
C ILE A 36 16.41 -65.62 -68.82
N SER A 37 17.66 -65.13 -68.80
CA SER A 37 18.66 -65.60 -67.83
C SER A 37 18.29 -65.16 -66.41
N GLU A 38 18.55 -66.02 -65.42
CA GLU A 38 18.32 -65.74 -64.00
C GLU A 38 19.01 -64.44 -63.54
N LEU A 39 20.19 -64.15 -64.08
CA LEU A 39 20.93 -62.91 -63.82
C LEU A 39 20.18 -61.66 -64.34
N GLU A 40 19.52 -61.78 -65.48
CA GLU A 40 18.73 -60.70 -66.08
C GLU A 40 17.44 -60.46 -65.30
N LEU A 41 16.73 -61.54 -64.91
CA LEU A 41 15.55 -61.45 -64.05
C LEU A 41 15.88 -60.81 -62.69
N PHE A 42 17.00 -61.18 -62.07
CA PHE A 42 17.50 -60.54 -60.85
C PHE A 42 17.80 -59.05 -61.07
N GLY A 43 18.41 -58.68 -62.20
CA GLY A 43 18.68 -57.29 -62.56
C GLY A 43 17.39 -56.45 -62.70
N ILE A 44 16.34 -57.02 -63.30
CA ILE A 44 15.03 -56.38 -63.41
C ILE A 44 14.38 -56.23 -62.02
N ARG A 45 14.42 -57.28 -61.18
CA ARG A 45 13.90 -57.25 -59.81
C ARG A 45 14.59 -56.18 -58.96
N ARG A 46 15.91 -56.12 -59.02
CA ARG A 46 16.72 -55.13 -58.28
C ARG A 46 16.33 -53.71 -58.67
N LYS A 47 16.22 -53.42 -59.98
CA LYS A 47 15.81 -52.10 -60.50
C LYS A 47 14.42 -51.69 -60.01
N ARG A 48 13.46 -52.63 -59.97
CA ARG A 48 12.10 -52.39 -59.43
C ARG A 48 12.15 -52.01 -57.94
N VAL A 49 12.89 -52.79 -57.14
CA VAL A 49 13.04 -52.54 -55.69
C VAL A 49 13.76 -51.21 -55.42
N GLU A 50 14.82 -50.89 -56.17
CA GLU A 50 15.56 -49.63 -56.06
C GLU A 50 14.67 -48.42 -56.37
N ALA A 51 13.86 -48.49 -57.42
CA ALA A 51 12.92 -47.43 -57.81
C ALA A 51 11.85 -47.19 -56.73
N GLU A 52 11.29 -48.25 -56.16
CA GLU A 52 10.31 -48.15 -55.08
C GLU A 52 10.93 -47.63 -53.78
N ASN A 53 12.14 -48.05 -53.42
CA ASN A 53 12.85 -47.51 -52.25
C ASN A 53 13.23 -46.04 -52.45
N ALA A 54 13.59 -45.63 -53.68
CA ALA A 54 13.83 -44.23 -54.01
C ALA A 54 12.56 -43.39 -53.80
N ARG A 55 11.39 -43.90 -54.19
CA ARG A 55 10.10 -43.25 -53.93
C ARG A 55 9.80 -43.14 -52.44
N ARG A 56 9.99 -44.21 -51.67
CA ARG A 56 9.79 -44.19 -50.20
C ARG A 56 10.69 -43.17 -49.53
N ARG A 57 11.97 -43.12 -49.90
CA ARG A 57 12.92 -42.10 -49.40
C ARG A 57 12.45 -40.68 -49.73
N ALA A 58 11.97 -40.45 -50.96
CA ALA A 58 11.45 -39.14 -51.36
C ALA A 58 10.21 -38.73 -50.53
N LEU A 59 9.28 -39.66 -50.29
CA LEU A 59 8.10 -39.41 -49.45
C LEU A 59 8.48 -39.12 -48.00
N ILE A 60 9.41 -39.88 -47.43
CA ILE A 60 9.92 -39.67 -46.07
C ILE A 60 10.60 -38.29 -45.96
N ASN A 61 11.48 -37.94 -46.90
CA ASN A 61 12.15 -36.63 -46.90
C ASN A 61 11.17 -35.47 -47.04
N LYS A 62 10.12 -35.63 -47.85
CA LYS A 62 9.03 -34.64 -47.93
C LYS A 62 8.32 -34.50 -46.58
N ALA A 63 7.89 -35.60 -45.98
CA ALA A 63 7.23 -35.59 -44.68
C ALA A 63 8.09 -34.98 -43.56
N ILE A 64 9.41 -35.27 -43.56
CA ILE A 64 10.37 -34.67 -42.62
C ILE A 64 10.45 -33.16 -42.82
N THR A 65 10.55 -32.69 -44.06
CA THR A 65 10.61 -31.26 -44.38
C THR A 65 9.32 -30.55 -43.97
N ASP A 66 8.17 -31.11 -44.31
CA ASP A 66 6.86 -30.55 -43.95
C ASP A 66 6.70 -30.47 -42.43
N LYS A 67 7.07 -31.53 -41.69
CA LYS A 67 7.07 -31.53 -40.23
C LYS A 67 8.03 -30.51 -39.64
N LYS A 68 9.25 -30.41 -40.19
CA LYS A 68 10.24 -29.41 -39.75
C LYS A 68 9.71 -27.98 -39.94
N MET A 69 9.07 -27.70 -41.07
CA MET A 69 8.47 -26.38 -41.32
C MET A 69 7.32 -26.08 -40.36
N GLN A 70 6.44 -27.06 -40.09
CA GLN A 70 5.37 -26.92 -39.10
C GLN A 70 5.93 -26.62 -37.70
N THR A 71 6.90 -27.42 -37.24
CA THR A 71 7.55 -27.21 -35.94
C THR A 71 8.24 -25.85 -35.85
N GLN A 72 8.89 -25.39 -36.92
CA GLN A 72 9.51 -24.06 -36.95
C GLN A 72 8.45 -22.95 -36.86
N ALA A 73 7.33 -23.07 -37.58
CA ALA A 73 6.25 -22.10 -37.52
C ALA A 73 5.61 -22.04 -36.12
N GLU A 74 5.41 -23.20 -35.48
CA GLU A 74 4.93 -23.30 -34.10
C GLU A 74 5.93 -22.69 -33.11
N ALA A 75 7.22 -22.98 -33.25
CA ALA A 75 8.27 -22.40 -32.40
C ALA A 75 8.30 -20.86 -32.49
N ILE A 76 8.15 -20.30 -33.70
CA ILE A 76 8.05 -18.84 -33.89
C ILE A 76 6.78 -18.29 -33.22
N LYS A 77 5.65 -18.98 -33.34
CA LYS A 77 4.40 -18.58 -32.69
C LYS A 77 4.55 -18.57 -31.16
N LEU A 78 5.14 -19.62 -30.58
CA LEU A 78 5.41 -19.71 -29.15
C LEU A 78 6.35 -18.61 -28.67
N ALA A 79 7.40 -18.31 -29.44
CA ALA A 79 8.34 -17.23 -29.11
C ALA A 79 7.63 -15.86 -29.06
N LYS A 80 6.74 -15.58 -30.03
CA LYS A 80 5.94 -14.35 -30.05
C LYS A 80 5.00 -14.24 -28.85
N ILE A 81 4.32 -15.33 -28.51
CA ILE A 81 3.43 -15.37 -27.33
C ILE A 81 4.22 -15.13 -26.05
N THR A 82 5.37 -15.79 -25.91
CA THR A 82 6.26 -15.63 -24.74
C THR A 82 6.78 -14.20 -24.63
N GLN A 83 7.18 -13.59 -25.74
CA GLN A 83 7.63 -12.20 -25.76
C GLN A 83 6.53 -11.23 -25.31
N GLU A 84 5.31 -11.42 -25.80
CA GLU A 84 4.18 -10.56 -25.42
C GLU A 84 3.82 -10.72 -23.94
N LEU A 85 3.84 -11.96 -23.42
CA LEU A 85 3.62 -12.22 -21.99
C LEU A 85 4.68 -11.52 -21.13
N ASN A 86 5.96 -11.65 -21.49
CA ASN A 86 7.06 -10.97 -20.78
C ASN A 86 6.92 -9.45 -20.86
N ARG A 87 6.41 -8.91 -21.98
CA ARG A 87 6.15 -7.47 -22.13
C ARG A 87 5.07 -6.99 -21.15
N LEU A 88 3.99 -7.75 -21.00
CA LEU A 88 2.92 -7.45 -20.05
C LEU A 88 3.43 -7.49 -18.61
N ASP A 89 4.22 -8.51 -18.26
CA ASP A 89 4.83 -8.63 -16.93
C ASP A 89 5.79 -7.46 -16.63
N SER A 90 6.59 -7.05 -17.62
CA SER A 90 7.50 -5.91 -17.46
C SER A 90 6.76 -4.59 -17.24
N ILE A 91 5.63 -4.37 -17.92
CA ILE A 91 4.82 -3.15 -17.74
C ILE A 91 4.19 -3.17 -16.36
N LEU A 92 3.57 -4.28 -15.97
CA LEU A 92 2.99 -4.42 -14.63
C LEU A 92 4.03 -4.21 -13.54
N SER A 93 5.22 -4.80 -13.69
CA SER A 93 6.30 -4.63 -12.72
C SER A 93 6.75 -3.17 -12.61
N ALA A 94 6.76 -2.42 -13.72
CA ALA A 94 7.09 -0.99 -13.70
C ALA A 94 6.01 -0.18 -12.97
N ASP A 95 4.73 -0.42 -13.29
CA ASP A 95 3.60 0.27 -12.65
C ASP A 95 3.54 -0.01 -11.14
N VAL A 96 3.74 -1.27 -10.75
CA VAL A 96 3.81 -1.67 -9.34
C VAL A 96 4.98 -0.98 -8.62
N SER A 97 6.15 -0.86 -9.27
CA SER A 97 7.28 -0.15 -8.69
C SER A 97 6.95 1.32 -8.45
N ILE A 98 6.37 1.98 -9.45
CA ILE A 98 5.98 3.40 -9.37
C ILE A 98 4.96 3.61 -8.24
N LEU A 99 3.94 2.75 -8.14
CA LEU A 99 2.94 2.86 -7.07
C LEU A 99 3.54 2.64 -5.68
N ARG A 100 4.49 1.70 -5.54
CA ARG A 100 5.20 1.49 -4.27
C ARG A 100 6.00 2.73 -3.87
N ASP A 101 6.71 3.35 -4.82
CA ASP A 101 7.47 4.57 -4.57
C ASP A 101 6.55 5.74 -4.15
N TYR A 102 5.40 5.89 -4.81
CA TYR A 102 4.41 6.91 -4.42
C TYR A 102 3.79 6.65 -3.05
N ILE A 103 3.50 5.38 -2.72
CA ILE A 103 2.99 5.01 -1.40
C ILE A 103 4.03 5.35 -0.33
N GLU A 104 5.29 4.96 -0.54
CA GLU A 104 6.37 5.25 0.41
C GLU A 104 6.55 6.76 0.61
N GLN A 105 6.56 7.53 -0.47
CA GLN A 105 6.63 8.99 -0.42
C GLN A 105 5.46 9.59 0.37
N ALA A 106 4.23 9.15 0.10
CA ALA A 106 3.04 9.62 0.81
C ALA A 106 3.07 9.23 2.29
N SER A 107 3.51 8.03 2.63
CA SER A 107 3.67 7.56 4.01
C SER A 107 4.72 8.35 4.78
N MET A 108 5.83 8.68 4.14
CA MET A 108 6.88 9.56 4.68
C MET A 108 6.35 10.98 4.95
N GLU A 109 5.63 11.55 3.98
CA GLU A 109 5.02 12.88 4.11
C GLU A 109 3.97 12.93 5.21
N PHE A 110 3.10 11.92 5.28
CA PHE A 110 2.11 11.77 6.35
C PHE A 110 2.79 11.71 7.71
N SER A 111 3.78 10.84 7.89
CA SER A 111 4.50 10.68 9.17
C SER A 111 5.19 11.98 9.59
N LYS A 112 5.71 12.74 8.62
CA LYS A 112 6.32 14.06 8.87
C LYS A 112 5.27 15.09 9.29
N ALA A 113 4.11 15.12 8.63
CA ALA A 113 3.01 16.01 8.96
C ALA A 113 2.44 15.70 10.36
N GLU A 114 2.25 14.42 10.67
CA GLU A 114 1.80 13.94 11.98
C GLU A 114 2.76 14.37 13.11
N LYS A 115 4.07 14.14 12.94
CA LYS A 115 5.08 14.59 13.92
C LYS A 115 5.04 16.10 14.14
N ARG A 116 4.87 16.88 13.07
CA ARG A 116 4.75 18.35 13.15
C ARG A 116 3.47 18.75 13.88
N TYR A 117 2.36 18.09 13.60
CA TYR A 117 1.08 18.32 14.26
C TYR A 117 1.17 18.06 15.77
N LEU A 118 1.68 16.90 16.18
CA LEU A 118 1.83 16.54 17.60
C LEU A 118 2.73 17.53 18.34
N LYS A 119 3.80 18.01 17.70
CA LYS A 119 4.65 19.06 18.28
C LYS A 119 3.89 20.36 18.47
N ALA A 120 3.13 20.81 17.47
CA ALA A 120 2.33 22.03 17.55
C ALA A 120 1.21 21.91 18.60
N GLU A 121 0.58 20.74 18.73
CA GLU A 121 -0.42 20.46 19.76
C GLU A 121 0.18 20.54 21.16
N LYS A 122 1.35 19.94 21.38
CA LYS A 122 2.08 20.05 22.64
C LYS A 122 2.37 21.52 23.00
N GLU A 123 2.94 22.27 22.05
CA GLU A 123 3.24 23.70 22.25
C GLU A 123 1.97 24.52 22.52
N PHE A 124 0.86 24.21 21.84
CA PHE A 124 -0.44 24.86 22.06
C PHE A 124 -0.97 24.59 23.48
N ILE A 125 -0.89 23.35 23.95
CA ILE A 125 -1.34 22.98 25.29
C ILE A 125 -0.49 23.69 26.35
N GLU A 126 0.83 23.68 26.19
CA GLU A 126 1.76 24.37 27.10
C GLU A 126 1.47 25.88 27.16
N ALA A 127 1.31 26.53 26.01
CA ALA A 127 0.98 27.96 25.93
C ALA A 127 -0.40 28.27 26.53
N LYS A 128 -1.38 27.38 26.36
CA LYS A 128 -2.71 27.52 26.96
C LYS A 128 -2.65 27.46 28.50
N PHE A 129 -1.87 26.53 29.05
CA PHE A 129 -1.66 26.43 30.50
C PHE A 129 -0.93 27.67 31.05
N ASP A 130 0.14 28.14 30.39
CA ASP A 130 0.85 29.34 30.82
C ASP A 130 -0.07 30.58 30.82
N LEU A 131 -0.86 30.77 29.76
CA LEU A 131 -1.86 31.84 29.67
C LEU A 131 -2.83 31.81 30.86
N TYR A 132 -3.36 30.63 31.18
CA TYR A 132 -4.28 30.45 32.30
C TYR A 132 -3.61 30.73 33.64
N GLU A 133 -2.37 30.30 33.85
CA GLU A 133 -1.62 30.56 35.08
C GLU A 133 -1.34 32.07 35.26
N LYS A 134 -0.99 32.78 34.18
CA LYS A 134 -0.81 34.24 34.24
C LYS A 134 -2.13 34.95 34.51
N MET A 135 -3.22 34.48 33.90
CA MET A 135 -4.57 35.01 34.15
C MET A 135 -4.98 34.85 35.62
N GLN A 136 -4.84 33.65 36.19
CA GLN A 136 -5.15 33.41 37.60
C GLN A 136 -4.29 34.28 38.53
N ARG A 137 -3.00 34.42 38.25
CA ARG A 137 -2.12 35.28 39.06
C ARG A 137 -2.53 36.75 38.96
N LYS A 138 -2.90 37.23 37.78
CA LYS A 138 -3.43 38.57 37.59
C LYS A 138 -4.71 38.78 38.41
N GLU A 139 -5.62 37.82 38.38
CA GLU A 139 -6.88 37.86 39.14
C GLU A 139 -6.64 37.88 40.66
N GLN A 140 -5.81 36.98 41.18
CA GLN A 140 -5.44 36.94 42.60
C GLN A 140 -4.82 38.26 43.09
N LEU A 141 -3.89 38.84 42.32
CA LEU A 141 -3.30 40.13 42.67
C LEU A 141 -4.33 41.26 42.65
N THR A 142 -5.27 41.21 41.71
CA THR A 142 -6.36 42.19 41.62
C THR A 142 -7.30 42.09 42.82
N GLU A 143 -7.71 40.88 43.18
CA GLU A 143 -8.52 40.60 44.36
C GLU A 143 -7.82 41.08 45.64
N HIS A 144 -6.52 40.79 45.77
CA HIS A 144 -5.75 41.24 46.92
C HIS A 144 -5.65 42.77 47.01
N LEU A 145 -5.40 43.45 45.90
CA LEU A 145 -5.38 44.92 45.84
C LEU A 145 -6.74 45.49 46.25
N CYS A 146 -7.82 44.94 45.71
CA CYS A 146 -9.20 45.30 46.05
C CYS A 146 -9.46 45.20 47.56
N ALA A 147 -9.09 44.06 48.17
CA ALA A 147 -9.24 43.86 49.61
C ALA A 147 -8.40 44.87 50.44
N ILE A 148 -7.18 45.19 50.01
CA ILE A 148 -6.35 46.19 50.70
C ILE A 148 -7.01 47.58 50.64
N ILE A 149 -7.51 47.98 49.47
CA ILE A 149 -8.17 49.29 49.29
C ILE A 149 -9.41 49.37 50.18
N GLU A 150 -10.28 48.35 50.16
CA GLU A 150 -11.48 48.30 50.99
C GLU A 150 -11.15 48.43 52.48
N GLN A 151 -10.17 47.68 52.98
CA GLN A 151 -9.71 47.81 54.36
C GLN A 151 -9.15 49.20 54.66
N ASN A 152 -8.47 49.85 53.71
CA ASN A 152 -7.92 51.18 53.90
C ASN A 152 -9.04 52.23 53.99
N GLU A 153 -10.02 52.16 53.09
CA GLU A 153 -11.18 53.06 53.09
C GLU A 153 -12.01 52.90 54.35
N ASN A 154 -12.22 51.67 54.83
CA ASN A 154 -12.90 51.43 56.11
C ASN A 154 -12.15 52.08 57.30
N ARG A 155 -10.83 51.90 57.38
CA ARG A 155 -10.02 52.56 58.43
C ARG A 155 -10.08 54.09 58.35
N LYS A 156 -10.09 54.65 57.14
CA LYS A 156 -10.24 56.11 56.95
C LYS A 156 -11.61 56.57 57.41
N ALA A 157 -12.67 55.85 57.04
CA ALA A 157 -14.03 56.15 57.48
C ALA A 157 -14.13 56.13 59.00
N ASP A 158 -13.65 55.06 59.65
CA ASP A 158 -13.62 54.94 61.11
C ASP A 158 -12.89 56.12 61.77
N LYS A 159 -11.72 56.50 61.23
CA LYS A 159 -10.93 57.61 61.78
C LYS A 159 -11.60 58.96 61.56
N LEU A 160 -12.24 59.17 60.41
CA LEU A 160 -12.99 60.40 60.14
C LEU A 160 -14.18 60.53 61.10
N VAL A 161 -14.91 59.44 61.36
CA VAL A 161 -15.99 59.42 62.36
C VAL A 161 -15.45 59.78 63.75
N GLU A 162 -14.32 59.22 64.17
CA GLU A 162 -13.68 59.58 65.44
C GLU A 162 -13.33 61.07 65.53
N LEU A 163 -12.77 61.65 64.46
CA LEU A 163 -12.42 63.07 64.40
C LEU A 163 -13.65 63.98 64.38
N MET A 164 -14.73 63.58 63.69
CA MET A 164 -15.99 64.32 63.68
C MET A 164 -16.62 64.36 65.08
N LYS A 165 -16.53 63.27 65.85
CA LYS A 165 -16.98 63.23 67.25
C LYS A 165 -16.17 64.16 68.16
N GLN A 166 -14.85 64.21 67.98
CA GLN A 166 -13.98 65.14 68.71
C GLN A 166 -14.32 66.63 68.44
N LEU A 167 -15.02 66.92 67.35
CA LEU A 167 -15.48 68.26 66.96
C LEU A 167 -16.95 68.53 67.33
N GLU A 168 -17.60 67.65 68.11
CA GLU A 168 -19.01 67.77 68.54
C GLU A 168 -20.03 67.77 67.38
N MET A 169 -19.74 67.05 66.29
CA MET A 169 -20.59 66.99 65.08
C MET A 169 -21.55 65.78 65.03
N GLU A 170 -21.91 65.21 66.19
CA GLU A 170 -22.68 63.96 66.30
C GLU A 170 -24.02 63.94 65.54
N ALA A 171 -24.75 65.06 65.51
CA ALA A 171 -26.02 65.16 64.78
C ALA A 171 -25.85 64.97 63.26
N ILE A 172 -24.67 65.23 62.70
CA ILE A 172 -24.36 65.08 61.27
C ILE A 172 -23.87 63.66 60.95
N ILE A 173 -23.30 62.96 61.94
CA ILE A 173 -22.82 61.58 61.79
C ILE A 173 -24.01 60.62 61.64
N GLU A 174 -25.06 60.79 62.46
CA GLU A 174 -26.26 59.95 62.42
C GLU A 174 -27.00 60.04 61.07
N ASP A 175 -27.03 61.22 60.45
CA ASP A 175 -27.61 61.41 59.11
C ASP A 175 -26.75 60.77 57.99
N TYR A 176 -25.43 60.65 58.17
CA TYR A 176 -24.52 60.11 57.14
C TYR A 176 -24.52 58.58 57.08
N ASP A 177 -24.50 57.89 58.22
CA ASP A 177 -24.47 56.42 58.30
C ASP A 177 -25.72 55.76 57.71
N ILE A 178 -26.88 56.44 57.77
CA ILE A 178 -28.15 55.95 57.22
C ILE A 178 -28.13 55.90 55.68
N ASN A 179 -27.34 56.75 55.02
CA ASN A 179 -27.41 56.96 53.57
C ASN A 179 -26.40 56.16 52.73
N ASN A 180 -25.36 55.54 53.34
CA ASN A 180 -24.20 55.05 52.59
C ASN A 180 -23.84 53.56 52.77
N SER A 181 -24.79 52.72 53.21
CA SER A 181 -24.55 51.30 53.59
C SER A 181 -24.23 50.30 52.44
N GLN A 182 -23.75 50.72 51.26
CA GLN A 182 -23.38 49.77 50.19
C GLN A 182 -21.86 49.61 50.03
N PRO A 183 -21.33 48.37 50.01
CA PRO A 183 -19.92 48.13 49.73
C PRO A 183 -19.57 48.55 48.30
N VAL A 184 -18.66 49.52 48.18
CA VAL A 184 -18.32 50.23 46.94
C VAL A 184 -17.64 49.33 45.90
N LEU A 185 -16.96 48.26 46.34
CA LEU A 185 -16.05 47.49 45.49
C LEU A 185 -16.67 46.26 44.80
N SER A 186 -17.84 45.78 45.26
CA SER A 186 -18.47 44.54 44.78
C SER A 186 -18.82 44.54 43.28
N LYS A 187 -18.85 45.70 42.61
CA LYS A 187 -19.18 45.83 41.18
C LYS A 187 -18.01 45.59 40.23
N PHE A 188 -16.76 45.66 40.68
CA PHE A 188 -15.59 45.59 39.77
C PHE A 188 -15.22 44.16 39.37
N CYS A 189 -15.53 43.15 40.19
CA CYS A 189 -15.20 41.76 39.90
C CYS A 189 -16.01 41.15 38.73
N LEU A 190 -17.22 41.64 38.45
CA LEU A 190 -18.12 41.08 37.43
C LEU A 190 -17.76 41.45 35.98
N LEU A 191 -16.90 42.45 35.77
CA LEU A 191 -16.56 42.95 34.42
C LEU A 191 -15.41 42.18 33.75
N ASN A 192 -14.76 41.27 34.47
CA ASN A 192 -13.66 40.46 33.90
C ASN A 192 -14.15 39.24 33.10
N ASP A 193 -15.43 38.86 33.20
CA ASP A 193 -15.96 37.65 32.55
C ASP A 193 -16.06 37.76 31.02
N GLU A 194 -16.28 38.96 30.46
CA GLU A 194 -16.50 39.10 29.00
C GLU A 194 -15.21 39.07 28.15
N THR A 195 -14.03 39.30 28.74
CA THR A 195 -12.78 39.44 27.96
C THR A 195 -12.00 38.13 27.81
N TYR A 196 -12.25 37.13 28.64
CA TYR A 196 -11.45 35.89 28.69
C TYR A 196 -12.01 34.71 27.89
N HIS A 197 -12.95 34.94 26.97
CA HIS A 197 -13.54 33.90 26.12
C HIS A 197 -12.62 33.42 24.95
N CYS A 198 -11.32 33.72 24.95
CA CYS A 198 -10.40 33.29 23.87
C CYS A 198 -9.93 31.82 24.00
N CYS A 199 -10.85 30.90 24.24
CA CYS A 199 -10.59 29.45 24.24
C CYS A 199 -11.65 28.67 23.44
N GLN A 200 -12.29 29.29 22.43
CA GLN A 200 -13.20 28.61 21.50
C GLN A 200 -12.46 28.03 20.26
N THR A 201 -11.26 27.48 20.40
CA THR A 201 -10.53 26.88 19.24
C THR A 201 -10.89 25.41 19.01
N LEU A 202 -12.18 25.07 19.06
CA LEU A 202 -12.72 23.86 18.45
C LEU A 202 -14.14 24.16 17.92
N LYS A 203 -14.24 24.81 16.75
CA LYS A 203 -15.38 24.51 15.88
C LYS A 203 -15.07 23.17 15.21
N PRO A 204 -15.90 22.13 15.35
CA PRO A 204 -15.78 20.93 14.55
C PRO A 204 -15.85 21.35 13.08
N SER A 205 -14.82 20.99 12.32
CA SER A 205 -14.88 21.05 10.86
C SER A 205 -16.16 20.31 10.44
N GLN A 206 -17.05 20.99 9.72
CA GLN A 206 -18.28 20.39 9.23
C GLN A 206 -17.88 19.19 8.37
N LYS A 207 -18.22 17.99 8.85
CA LYS A 207 -18.16 16.77 8.05
C LYS A 207 -19.02 17.01 6.82
N THR A 208 -18.40 16.98 5.65
CA THR A 208 -19.08 16.73 4.39
C THR A 208 -19.80 15.39 4.48
N PRO A 209 -21.01 15.25 3.94
CA PRO A 209 -21.73 13.98 3.97
C PRO A 209 -21.00 12.99 3.06
N SER A 210 -20.36 11.99 3.68
CA SER A 210 -19.96 10.75 3.04
C SER A 210 -21.22 9.94 2.74
N THR A 211 -21.60 9.88 1.47
CA THR A 211 -22.61 8.96 0.95
C THR A 211 -21.99 7.58 0.80
N ASP A 212 -22.69 6.59 1.38
CA ASP A 212 -22.74 5.16 1.03
C ASP A 212 -21.45 4.32 1.04
N LEU A 213 -21.26 3.62 2.17
CA LEU A 213 -20.88 2.19 2.11
C LEU A 213 -21.79 1.40 3.06
N LYS A 214 -22.61 0.55 2.45
CA LYS A 214 -23.41 -0.48 3.12
C LYS A 214 -22.50 -1.56 3.70
N GLN A 215 -22.92 -2.03 4.86
CA GLN A 215 -22.45 -3.19 5.61
C GLN A 215 -22.43 -4.48 4.78
N GLU A 216 -21.44 -5.33 5.02
CA GLU A 216 -21.67 -6.76 5.24
C GLU A 216 -20.59 -7.33 6.17
N GLN A 217 -21.04 -8.24 7.02
CA GLN A 217 -20.35 -8.94 8.12
C GLN A 217 -19.30 -9.91 7.52
N GLU A 218 -18.32 -10.51 8.22
CA GLU A 218 -18.31 -11.20 9.49
C GLU A 218 -16.86 -11.73 9.72
N ALA A 219 -16.56 -12.20 10.94
CA ALA A 219 -15.47 -13.11 11.35
C ALA A 219 -14.34 -12.52 12.23
N VAL A 220 -14.54 -12.77 13.52
CA VAL A 220 -13.57 -12.81 14.62
C VAL A 220 -12.59 -13.98 14.41
N PRO A 221 -11.32 -13.87 14.84
CA PRO A 221 -10.89 -14.79 15.90
C PRO A 221 -10.10 -14.14 17.04
N GLN A 222 -10.30 -14.75 18.20
CA GLN A 222 -9.78 -14.49 19.53
C GLN A 222 -8.26 -14.67 19.63
N THR A 223 -7.61 -13.81 20.44
CA THR A 223 -6.35 -14.11 21.12
C THR A 223 -6.58 -15.12 22.24
N PRO A 224 -5.54 -15.90 22.60
CA PRO A 224 -5.32 -16.17 24.01
C PRO A 224 -3.90 -15.77 24.44
N GLU A 225 -3.85 -14.96 25.50
CA GLU A 225 -2.75 -14.96 26.45
C GLU A 225 -2.73 -16.32 27.18
N GLU A 226 -1.56 -16.93 27.38
CA GLU A 226 -1.28 -17.56 28.67
C GLU A 226 0.22 -17.71 28.94
N ILE A 227 0.55 -17.36 30.17
CA ILE A 227 1.84 -17.36 30.85
C ILE A 227 2.11 -18.76 31.40
N ASN A 228 3.35 -19.28 31.30
CA ASN A 228 4.07 -19.88 32.43
C ASN A 228 5.49 -20.33 32.08
N SER A 229 6.45 -19.91 32.92
CA SER A 229 7.72 -20.62 33.14
C SER A 229 7.48 -21.86 34.02
N PRO A 230 8.39 -22.84 33.99
CA PRO A 230 9.09 -23.15 35.25
C PRO A 230 10.59 -23.47 35.09
N GLU A 231 11.30 -23.24 36.18
CA GLU A 231 12.67 -23.66 36.50
C GLU A 231 12.77 -25.18 36.73
N ASP A 232 13.92 -25.78 36.38
CA ASP A 232 14.69 -26.79 37.16
C ASP A 232 15.84 -27.34 36.26
N SER A 233 17.13 -27.20 36.59
CA SER A 233 17.91 -27.84 37.66
C SER A 233 18.28 -29.32 37.40
N MET A 234 19.56 -29.51 37.05
CA MET A 234 20.44 -30.68 37.29
C MET A 234 20.13 -32.05 36.65
N LYS A 235 21.03 -32.50 35.76
CA LYS A 235 21.97 -33.63 36.03
C LYS A 235 22.91 -33.95 34.85
N THR A 236 24.21 -33.87 35.15
CA THR A 236 25.33 -34.79 34.83
C THR A 236 25.42 -35.44 33.44
N GLU A 237 26.49 -35.14 32.70
CA GLU A 237 27.36 -36.17 32.09
C GLU A 237 28.83 -35.71 32.09
N ASN A 238 29.68 -36.53 32.73
CA ASN A 238 31.13 -36.54 32.62
C ASN A 238 31.52 -37.32 31.36
N CYS A 239 32.50 -36.85 30.59
CA CYS A 239 33.56 -37.72 30.07
C CYS A 239 34.80 -36.92 29.66
N CYS A 240 35.97 -37.32 30.19
CA CYS A 240 37.33 -36.97 29.79
C CYS A 240 37.59 -37.33 28.31
N THR A 241 38.62 -36.92 27.57
CA THR A 241 40.06 -36.56 27.76
C THR A 241 40.42 -35.57 26.61
N ASP A 242 41.45 -34.72 26.62
CA ASP A 242 42.88 -35.02 26.70
C ASP A 242 43.70 -33.73 26.98
N GLN A 243 44.75 -33.90 27.79
CA GLN A 243 45.87 -32.97 28.03
C GLN A 243 46.77 -32.95 26.78
N SER A 244 47.12 -31.77 26.25
CA SER A 244 48.41 -31.04 26.41
C SER A 244 49.63 -31.71 25.77
N PRO A 245 50.76 -31.01 25.53
CA PRO A 245 51.06 -29.58 25.64
C PRO A 245 51.21 -28.84 24.30
#